data_AF-A0A8S3AV49-F1
#
_entry.id   AF-A0A8S3AV49-F1
#
_cell.length_a   1.000
_cell.length_b   1.000
_cell.length_c   1.000
_cell.angle_alpha   90.00
_cell.angle_beta   90.00
_cell.angle_gamma   90.00
#
_symmetry.space_group_name_H-M   'P 1'
#
loop_
_entity.id
_entity.type
_entity.pdbx_description
1 polymer ?
#
loop_
_entity_poly.entity_id
_entity_poly.type
_entity_poly.pdbx_seq_one_letter_code
_entity_poly.pdbx_strand_id
1 'polypeptide(L)' 'HIEEHPNGGASLIRTYYNEFVRLSNEDAHLFVNYFFNLVYGEVNQRAKYSIGVLHDGARYLPDLVDYFSLNYPKMVVKTT' A
#
# COMPACT_ATOMS: atom_id res chain seq x y z
N HIS A 1 9.22 -0.47 7.99
CA HIS A 1 9.25 0.46 9.14
C HIS A 1 7.93 0.40 9.90
N ILE A 2 7.95 0.36 11.23
CA ILE A 2 6.77 0.38 12.11
C ILE A 2 6.74 1.71 12.83
N GLU A 3 5.58 2.35 12.91
CA GLU A 3 5.39 3.66 13.55
C GLU A 3 4.11 3.70 14.36
N GLU A 4 4.09 4.53 15.40
CA GLU A 4 2.91 4.78 16.22
C GLU A 4 2.50 6.24 16.08
N HIS A 5 1.21 6.48 15.81
CA HIS A 5 0.71 7.84 15.62
C HIS A 5 0.78 8.60 16.95
N PRO A 6 1.47 9.75 17.02
CA PRO A 6 1.81 10.42 18.27
C PRO A 6 0.60 10.87 19.09
N ASN A 7 -0.52 11.17 18.43
CA ASN A 7 -1.74 11.63 19.11
C ASN A 7 -2.78 10.52 19.29
N GLY A 8 -2.73 9.47 18.46
CA GLY A 8 -3.80 8.49 18.33
C GLY A 8 -3.43 7.10 18.83
N GLY A 9 -2.14 6.84 19.10
CA GLY A 9 -1.63 5.55 19.57
C GLY A 9 -1.76 4.39 18.57
N ALA A 10 -2.30 4.64 17.37
CA ALA A 10 -2.49 3.62 16.36
C ALA A 10 -1.15 3.27 15.70
N SER A 11 -0.86 1.98 15.58
CA SER A 11 0.33 1.52 14.86
C SER A 11 0.08 1.41 13.36
N LEU A 12 1.04 1.86 12.56
CA LEU A 12 1.09 1.64 11.12
C LEU A 12 2.39 0.96 10.72
N ILE A 13 2.37 0.31 9.56
CA ILE A 13 3.56 -0.24 8.93
C ILE A 13 3.72 0.36 7.54
N ARG A 14 4.96 0.73 7.19
CA ARG A 14 5.28 1.29 5.89
C ARG A 14 6.55 0.70 5.28
N THR A 15 6.57 0.59 3.97
CA THR A 15 7.73 0.20 3.16
C THR A 15 7.81 1.08 1.92
N TYR A 16 8.97 1.16 1.29
CA TYR A 16 9.20 1.99 0.12
C TYR A 16 9.48 1.13 -1.11
N TYR A 17 8.80 1.42 -2.22
CA TYR A 17 8.94 0.64 -3.44
C TYR A 17 10.37 0.70 -4.00
N ASN A 18 11.06 1.84 -3.88
CA ASN A 18 12.45 2.00 -4.30
C ASN A 18 13.45 1.13 -3.52
N GLU A 19 13.14 0.74 -2.29
CA GLU A 19 13.90 -0.22 -1.48
C GLU A 19 13.55 -1.64 -1.90
N PHE A 20 12.26 -1.93 -2.09
CA PHE A 20 11.74 -3.22 -2.52
C PHE A 20 12.32 -3.68 -3.85
N VAL A 21 12.38 -2.81 -4.87
CA VAL A 21 12.89 -3.16 -6.21
C VAL A 21 14.40 -3.46 -6.26
N ARG A 22 15.13 -3.22 -5.17
CA ARG A 22 16.56 -3.55 -5.06
C ARG A 22 16.81 -4.96 -4.54
N LEU A 23 15.76 -5.65 -4.11
CA LEU A 23 15.83 -7.04 -3.62
C LEU A 23 16.05 -8.00 -4.80
N SER A 24 16.66 -9.16 -4.50
CA SER A 24 16.62 -10.31 -5.42
C SER A 24 15.17 -10.80 -5.59
N ASN A 25 14.89 -11.59 -6.63
CA ASN A 25 13.54 -12.13 -6.82
C ASN A 25 13.12 -13.01 -5.62
N GLU A 26 14.03 -13.85 -5.13
CA GLU A 26 13.82 -14.69 -3.95
C GLU A 26 13.50 -13.85 -2.71
N ASP A 27 14.30 -12.81 -2.44
CA ASP A 27 14.09 -11.93 -1.28
C ASP A 27 12.82 -11.10 -1.42
N ALA A 28 12.49 -10.65 -2.63
CA ALA A 28 11.25 -9.92 -2.90
C ALA A 28 10.02 -10.79 -2.60
N HIS A 29 10.03 -12.06 -3.01
CA HIS A 29 8.94 -13.00 -2.70
C HIS A 29 8.80 -13.26 -1.20
N LEU A 30 9.93 -13.50 -0.51
CA LEU A 30 9.93 -13.67 0.94
C LEU A 30 9.44 -12.41 1.66
N PHE A 31 9.90 -11.25 1.21
CA PHE A 31 9.50 -9.95 1.75
C PHE A 31 8.01 -9.70 1.58
N VAL A 32 7.43 -9.97 0.41
CA VAL A 32 5.99 -9.79 0.17
C VAL A 32 5.16 -10.63 1.14
N ASN A 33 5.52 -11.92 1.28
CA ASN A 33 4.83 -12.81 2.21
C ASN A 33 4.96 -12.32 3.66
N TYR A 34 6.18 -11.96 4.08
CA TYR A 34 6.43 -11.43 5.42
C TYR A 34 5.65 -10.14 5.69
N PHE A 35 5.68 -9.19 4.74
CA PHE A 35 5.03 -7.90 4.86
C PHE A 35 3.53 -8.06 5.00
N PHE A 36 2.88 -8.87 4.15
CA PHE A 36 1.44 -9.08 4.26
C PHE A 36 1.02 -9.85 5.51
N ASN A 37 1.77 -10.88 5.91
CA ASN A 37 1.52 -11.58 7.17
C ASN A 37 1.63 -10.64 8.38
N LEU A 38 2.54 -9.67 8.32
CA LEU A 38 2.71 -8.68 9.38
C LEU A 38 1.60 -7.63 9.36
N VAL A 39 1.28 -7.05 8.20
CA VAL A 39 0.23 -6.02 8.02
C VAL A 39 -1.14 -6.55 8.46
N TYR A 40 -1.50 -7.74 8.01
CA TYR A 40 -2.80 -8.36 8.28
C TYR A 40 -2.78 -9.26 9.53
N GLY A 41 -1.67 -9.28 10.27
CA GLY A 41 -1.54 -10.07 11.48
C GLY A 41 -2.46 -9.55 12.59
N GLU A 42 -3.10 -10.48 13.29
CA GLU A 42 -3.97 -10.20 14.42
C GLU A 42 -3.35 -10.61 15.76
N VAL A 43 -3.67 -9.85 16.81
CA VAL A 43 -3.36 -10.19 18.20
C VAL A 43 -4.66 -10.10 18.99
N ASN A 44 -5.04 -11.18 19.69
CA ASN A 44 -6.31 -11.27 20.41
C ASN A 44 -7.53 -10.95 19.52
N GLN A 45 -7.53 -11.48 18.28
CA GLN A 45 -8.60 -11.28 17.29
C GLN A 45 -8.81 -9.81 16.87
N ARG A 46 -7.74 -9.01 16.89
CA ARG A 46 -7.74 -7.61 16.47
C ARG A 46 -6.52 -7.34 15.61
N ALA A 47 -6.72 -6.60 14.51
CA ALA A 47 -5.62 -6.15 13.66
C ALA A 47 -4.59 -5.38 14.50
N LYS A 48 -3.33 -5.79 14.42
CA LYS A 48 -2.24 -5.15 15.17
C LYS A 48 -1.89 -3.78 14.58
N TYR A 49 -1.90 -3.66 13.26
CA TYR A 49 -1.65 -2.41 12.54
C TYR A 49 -2.93 -1.91 11.90
N SER A 50 -3.20 -0.62 12.02
CA SER A 50 -4.39 0.01 11.46
C SER A 50 -4.27 0.26 9.96
N ILE A 51 -3.04 0.36 9.43
CA ILE A 51 -2.78 0.57 8.00
C ILE A 51 -1.38 0.07 7.60
N GLY A 52 -1.30 -0.51 6.41
CA GLY A 52 -0.05 -0.82 5.70
C GLY A 52 0.13 0.12 4.50
N VAL A 53 1.31 0.72 4.36
CA VAL A 53 1.60 1.68 3.28
C VAL A 53 2.80 1.21 2.46
N LEU A 54 2.63 1.15 1.13
CA LEU A 54 3.72 0.99 0.17
C LEU A 54 3.93 2.32 -0.55
N HIS A 55 4.93 3.08 -0.11
CA HIS A 55 5.28 4.35 -0.75
C HIS A 55 5.76 4.11 -2.18
N ASP A 56 5.28 4.94 -3.13
CA ASP A 56 5.55 4.83 -4.56
C ASP A 56 5.12 3.51 -5.22
N GLY A 57 4.32 2.67 -4.55
CA GLY A 57 3.95 1.34 -5.03
C GLY A 57 3.13 1.32 -6.32
N ALA A 58 2.43 2.42 -6.62
CA ALA A 58 1.61 2.57 -7.80
C ALA A 58 2.25 3.50 -8.86
N ARG A 59 3.52 3.86 -8.72
CA ARG A 59 4.20 4.82 -9.62
C ARG A 59 4.25 4.37 -11.08
N TYR A 60 4.11 3.07 -11.33
CA TYR A 60 4.05 2.50 -12.68
C TYR A 60 2.68 2.70 -13.36
N LEU A 61 1.64 3.09 -12.62
CA LEU A 61 0.33 3.38 -13.19
C LEU A 61 0.35 4.72 -13.94
N PRO A 62 -0.40 4.84 -15.05
CA PRO A 62 -0.61 6.14 -15.68
C PRO A 62 -1.45 7.04 -14.76
N ASP A 63 -1.51 8.33 -15.09
CA ASP A 63 -2.53 9.20 -14.50
C ASP A 63 -3.91 8.66 -14.88
N LEU A 64 -4.63 8.14 -13.89
CA LEU A 64 -5.92 7.47 -14.11
C LEU A 64 -7.00 8.46 -14.52
N VAL A 65 -6.94 9.71 -14.05
CA VAL A 65 -7.92 10.74 -14.40
C VAL A 65 -7.78 11.10 -15.87
N ASP A 66 -6.56 11.31 -16.35
CA ASP A 66 -6.29 11.54 -17.77
C ASP A 66 -6.63 10.31 -18.61
N TYR A 67 -6.23 9.12 -18.14
CA TYR A 67 -6.54 7.86 -18.83
C TYR A 67 -8.05 7.67 -19.04
N PHE A 68 -8.87 7.87 -18.01
CA PHE A 68 -10.32 7.75 -18.14
C PHE A 68 -10.91 8.85 -19.03
N SER A 69 -10.39 10.08 -18.94
CA SER A 69 -10.85 11.20 -19.76
C SER A 69 -10.62 10.95 -21.25
N LEU A 70 -9.47 10.37 -21.62
CA LEU A 70 -9.11 10.11 -23.01
C LEU A 70 -9.76 8.83 -23.57
N ASN A 71 -9.82 7.76 -22.78
CA ASN A 71 -10.26 6.44 -23.27
C ASN A 71 -11.76 6.20 -23.05
N TYR A 72 -12.36 6.85 -22.06
CA TYR A 72 -13.77 6.69 -21.69
C TYR A 72 -14.48 8.04 -21.48
N PRO A 73 -14.42 8.98 -22.46
CA PRO A 73 -14.95 10.34 -22.30
C PRO A 73 -16.46 10.42 -22.05
N LYS A 74 -17.20 9.34 -22.35
CA LYS A 74 -18.65 9.24 -22.15
C LYS A 74 -19.04 8.44 -20.91
N MET A 75 -18.06 8.07 -20.07
CA MET A 75 -18.34 7.37 -18.83
C MET A 75 -19.18 8.26 -17.93
N VAL A 76 -20.41 7.83 -17.65
CA VAL A 76 -21.31 8.55 -16.74
C VAL A 76 -20.76 8.38 -15.33
N VAL A 77 -20.38 9.50 -14.72
CA VAL A 77 -19.92 9.56 -13.33
C VAL A 77 -20.95 10.28 -12.49
N LYS A 78 -21.05 9.93 -11.20
CA LYS A 78 -21.82 10.70 -10.24
C LYS A 78 -20.96 11.86 -9.76
N THR A 79 -21.46 13.08 -9.89
CA THR A 79 -20.89 14.27 -9.26
C THR A 79 -21.73 14.64 -8.05
N THR A 80 -21.08 15.02 -6.94
CA THR A 80 -21.78 15.49 -5.72
C THR A 80 -22.09 16.97 -5.82
#